data_AF-A0A7S1Y4L9-F1
#
_entry.id   AF-A0A7S1Y4L9-F1
#
_cell.length_a   1.000
_cell.length_b   1.000
_cell.length_c   1.000
_cell.angle_alpha   90.00
_cell.angle_beta   90.00
_cell.angle_gamma   90.00
#
_symmetry.space_group_name_H-M   'P 1'
#
loop_
_entity.id
_entity.type
_entity.pdbx_description
1 polymer ?
#
loop_
_entity_poly.entity_id
_entity_poly.type
_entity_poly.pdbx_seq_one_letter_code
_entity_poly.pdbx_strand_id
1 'polypeptide(L)'
;SSWNVSNAADLSFLFSRCTSFRGDGVSSWNVSNATRFDRMFLGCIWFNWDLSSWDLSNAVDVNAMFAYCRSFNFDLSSWDVSNAEVGGLQGMFRECSSFNRD
;
A
#
# COMPACT_ATOMS: atom_id res chain seq x y z
N SER A 1 11.70 -15.07 -10.19
CA SER A 1 11.18 -14.10 -11.18
C SER A 1 10.84 -12.82 -10.44
N SER A 2 11.36 -11.67 -10.89
CA SER A 2 10.91 -10.37 -10.39
C SER A 2 9.60 -10.01 -11.09
N TRP A 3 8.60 -9.59 -10.32
CA TRP A 3 7.35 -9.06 -10.86
C TRP A 3 7.62 -7.69 -11.50
N ASN A 4 7.11 -7.46 -12.71
CA ASN A 4 7.12 -6.13 -13.32
C ASN A 4 5.69 -5.58 -13.33
N VAL A 5 5.45 -4.55 -12.53
CA VAL A 5 4.16 -3.85 -12.41
C VAL A 5 4.17 -2.45 -13.04
N SER A 6 5.24 -2.09 -13.78
CA SER A 6 5.44 -0.72 -14.27
C SER A 6 4.34 -0.22 -15.21
N ASN A 7 3.56 -1.11 -15.82
CA ASN A 7 2.44 -0.76 -16.72
C ASN A 7 1.07 -1.10 -16.11
N ALA A 8 1.02 -1.53 -14.85
CA ALA A 8 -0.22 -1.86 -14.18
C ALA A 8 -0.98 -0.58 -13.84
N ALA A 9 -2.23 -0.47 -14.30
CA ALA A 9 -3.13 0.60 -13.87
C ALA A 9 -3.85 0.27 -12.55
N ASP A 10 -3.95 -1.02 -12.22
CA ASP A 10 -4.71 -1.56 -11.09
C ASP A 10 -3.87 -2.61 -10.35
N LEU A 11 -3.58 -2.34 -9.08
CA LEU A 11 -2.88 -3.22 -8.13
C LEU A 11 -3.78 -3.64 -6.96
N SER A 12 -5.08 -3.41 -7.08
CA SER A 12 -6.07 -3.66 -6.04
C SER A 12 -6.11 -5.14 -5.69
N PHE A 13 -6.32 -5.43 -4.40
CA PHE A 13 -6.44 -6.79 -3.84
C PHE A 13 -5.26 -7.75 -4.04
N LEU A 14 -4.13 -7.33 -4.64
CA LEU A 14 -3.08 -8.25 -5.09
C LEU A 14 -2.55 -9.20 -4.00
N PHE A 15 -2.48 -8.73 -2.77
CA PHE A 15 -2.08 -9.50 -1.60
C PHE A 15 -3.14 -9.52 -0.50
N SER A 16 -4.41 -9.25 -0.84
CA SER A 16 -5.47 -9.19 0.15
C SER A 16 -5.55 -10.49 0.97
N ARG A 17 -5.50 -10.33 2.30
CA ARG A 17 -5.52 -11.39 3.32
C ARG A 17 -4.34 -12.36 3.24
N CYS A 18 -3.25 -11.99 2.57
CA CYS A 18 -2.03 -12.78 2.53
C CYS A 18 -1.25 -12.66 3.86
N THR A 19 -1.68 -13.41 4.87
CA THR A 19 -1.06 -13.36 6.21
C THR A 19 0.39 -13.84 6.21
N SER A 20 0.83 -14.60 5.20
CA SER A 20 2.19 -15.11 5.04
C SER A 20 3.03 -14.31 4.03
N PHE A 21 2.58 -13.11 3.63
CA PHE A 21 3.29 -12.27 2.69
C PHE A 21 4.71 -11.93 3.17
N ARG A 22 5.72 -12.23 2.34
CA ARG A 22 7.14 -12.05 2.67
C ARG A 22 7.78 -10.81 2.03
N GLY A 23 7.06 -10.06 1.19
CA GLY A 23 7.53 -8.77 0.64
C GLY A 23 8.76 -8.76 -0.23
N ASP A 24 9.33 -9.91 -0.60
CA ASP A 24 10.51 -9.97 -1.46
C ASP A 24 10.29 -9.20 -2.77
N GLY A 25 10.91 -8.02 -2.87
CA GLY A 25 10.93 -7.15 -4.04
C GLY A 25 9.86 -6.06 -4.12
N VAL A 26 8.90 -5.98 -3.18
CA VAL A 26 7.79 -4.99 -3.25
C VAL A 26 8.29 -3.55 -3.18
N SER A 27 9.34 -3.30 -2.37
CA SER A 27 9.99 -1.98 -2.24
C SER A 27 10.65 -1.47 -3.53
N SER A 28 10.89 -2.37 -4.50
CA SER A 28 11.54 -2.04 -5.78
C SER A 28 10.56 -1.85 -6.94
N TRP A 29 9.26 -2.02 -6.69
CA TRP A 29 8.25 -1.88 -7.73
C TRP A 29 8.11 -0.44 -8.18
N ASN A 30 8.13 -0.24 -9.50
CA ASN A 30 7.66 1.00 -10.07
C ASN A 30 6.13 0.97 -10.15
N VAL A 31 5.46 1.72 -9.27
CA VAL A 31 4.01 1.82 -9.19
C VAL A 31 3.45 3.14 -9.75
N SER A 32 4.29 3.97 -10.37
CA SER A 32 3.92 5.34 -10.77
C SER A 32 2.78 5.43 -11.79
N ASN A 33 2.48 4.33 -12.51
CA ASN A 33 1.37 4.27 -13.47
C ASN A 33 0.06 3.74 -12.87
N ALA A 34 0.11 3.18 -11.65
CA ALA A 34 -1.07 2.61 -11.03
C ALA A 34 -1.95 3.70 -10.42
N THR A 35 -3.26 3.53 -10.57
CA THR A 35 -4.28 4.46 -10.07
C THR A 35 -5.12 3.84 -8.95
N ARG A 36 -5.13 2.50 -8.85
CA ARG A 36 -5.90 1.75 -7.85
C ARG A 36 -5.00 0.82 -7.03
N PHE A 37 -5.08 0.95 -5.72
CA PHE A 37 -4.37 0.16 -4.71
C PHE A 37 -5.31 -0.38 -3.63
N ASP A 38 -6.62 -0.36 -3.90
CA ASP A 38 -7.61 -0.64 -2.87
C ASP A 38 -7.44 -2.06 -2.33
N ARG A 39 -7.36 -2.15 -1.00
CA ARG A 39 -7.19 -3.40 -0.26
C ARG A 39 -5.98 -4.25 -0.67
N MET A 40 -4.97 -3.65 -1.32
CA MET A 40 -3.80 -4.36 -1.85
C MET A 40 -3.11 -5.24 -0.79
N PHE A 41 -2.97 -4.75 0.45
CA PHE A 41 -2.37 -5.48 1.57
C PHE A 41 -3.36 -5.73 2.72
N LEU A 42 -4.67 -5.58 2.49
CA LEU A 42 -5.71 -5.73 3.53
C LEU A 42 -5.51 -7.04 4.32
N GLY A 43 -5.24 -6.97 5.62
CA GLY A 43 -5.09 -8.14 6.47
C GLY A 43 -3.77 -8.91 6.32
N CYS A 44 -2.76 -8.34 5.66
CA CYS A 44 -1.39 -8.82 5.72
C CYS A 44 -0.81 -8.47 7.10
N ILE A 45 -1.13 -9.27 8.11
CA ILE A 45 -0.86 -8.97 9.52
C ILE A 45 0.62 -8.69 9.83
N TRP A 46 1.54 -9.36 9.13
CA TRP A 46 2.99 -9.23 9.30
C TRP A 46 3.65 -8.30 8.27
N PHE A 47 2.87 -7.59 7.46
CA PHE A 47 3.40 -6.66 6.48
C PHE A 47 4.12 -5.50 7.19
N ASN A 48 5.43 -5.38 6.95
CA ASN A 48 6.24 -4.29 7.45
C ASN A 48 7.45 -4.09 6.52
N TRP A 49 7.17 -3.64 5.29
CA TRP A 49 8.18 -3.38 4.28
C TRP A 49 8.26 -1.90 3.97
N ASP A 50 9.47 -1.42 3.67
CA ASP A 50 9.69 -0.04 3.26
C ASP A 50 9.05 0.22 1.90
N LEU A 51 8.14 1.20 1.85
CA LEU A 51 7.48 1.65 0.63
C LEU A 51 7.72 3.16 0.38
N SER A 52 8.66 3.77 1.08
CA SER A 52 8.95 5.21 1.00
C SER A 52 9.37 5.68 -0.40
N SER A 53 9.85 4.74 -1.24
CA SER A 53 10.22 4.94 -2.64
C SER A 53 9.05 4.94 -3.63
N TRP A 54 7.85 4.54 -3.20
CA TRP A 54 6.69 4.46 -4.09
C TRP A 54 6.19 5.85 -4.48
N ASP A 55 5.97 6.05 -5.77
CA ASP A 55 5.31 7.23 -6.31
C ASP A 55 3.81 6.98 -6.42
N LEU A 56 3.04 7.59 -5.52
CA LEU A 56 1.58 7.54 -5.50
C LEU A 56 0.92 8.80 -6.07
N SER A 57 1.66 9.66 -6.78
CA SER A 57 1.10 10.89 -7.34
C SER A 57 -0.06 10.64 -8.30
N ASN A 58 -0.17 9.46 -8.92
CA ASN A 58 -1.31 9.06 -9.76
C ASN A 58 -2.38 8.23 -9.04
N ALA A 59 -2.21 7.93 -7.75
CA ALA A 59 -3.14 7.10 -6.99
C ALA A 59 -4.46 7.83 -6.73
N VAL A 60 -5.56 7.19 -7.09
CA VAL A 60 -6.93 7.68 -6.88
C VAL A 60 -7.60 6.89 -5.76
N ASP A 61 -7.46 5.57 -5.76
CA ASP A 61 -8.10 4.68 -4.78
C ASP A 61 -7.06 3.94 -3.95
N VAL A 62 -6.95 4.34 -2.67
CA VAL A 62 -6.07 3.72 -1.66
C VAL A 62 -6.89 3.12 -0.50
N ASN A 63 -8.18 2.89 -0.72
CA ASN A 63 -9.11 2.47 0.32
C ASN A 63 -8.67 1.16 0.97
N ALA A 64 -8.54 1.18 2.30
CA ALA A 64 -8.21 0.01 3.11
C ALA A 64 -6.93 -0.74 2.68
N MET A 65 -6.00 -0.05 2.00
CA MET A 65 -4.77 -0.63 1.46
C MET A 65 -3.95 -1.38 2.53
N PHE A 66 -3.85 -0.81 3.74
CA PHE A 66 -3.13 -1.38 4.88
C PHE A 66 -4.06 -1.72 6.06
N ALA A 67 -5.37 -1.79 5.82
CA ALA A 67 -6.29 -2.09 6.90
C ALA A 67 -5.96 -3.48 7.48
N TYR A 68 -5.95 -3.59 8.80
CA TYR A 68 -5.55 -4.79 9.55
C TYR A 68 -4.08 -5.25 9.38
N CYS A 69 -3.18 -4.43 8.79
CA CYS A 69 -1.73 -4.68 8.77
C CYS A 69 -1.10 -4.33 10.13
N ARG A 70 -1.27 -5.21 11.12
CA ARG A 70 -0.92 -4.92 12.52
C ARG A 70 0.56 -4.60 12.76
N SER A 71 1.47 -5.13 11.94
CA SER A 71 2.91 -4.87 12.07
C SER A 71 3.43 -3.68 11.26
N PHE A 72 2.60 -3.06 10.42
CA PHE A 72 3.07 -2.00 9.52
C PHE A 72 3.39 -0.72 10.29
N ASN A 73 4.63 -0.23 10.17
CA ASN A 73 5.10 1.00 10.81
C ASN A 73 6.27 1.63 10.04
N PHE A 74 6.00 2.11 8.83
CA PHE A 74 6.99 2.83 8.01
C PHE A 74 6.60 4.29 7.83
N ASP A 75 7.61 5.15 7.71
CA ASP A 75 7.44 6.54 7.34
C ASP A 75 6.99 6.65 5.87
N LEU A 76 5.86 7.31 5.67
CA LEU A 76 5.24 7.56 4.37
C LEU A 76 5.08 9.07 4.09
N SER A 77 5.81 9.91 4.83
CA SER A 77 5.74 11.38 4.70
C SER A 77 6.13 11.90 3.31
N SER A 78 6.85 11.10 2.52
CA SER A 78 7.22 11.39 1.14
C SER A 78 6.09 11.17 0.13
N TRP A 79 5.03 10.47 0.50
CA TRP A 79 3.96 10.12 -0.43
C TRP A 79 3.12 11.32 -0.81
N ASP A 80 3.09 11.63 -2.11
CA ASP A 80 2.07 12.50 -2.66
C ASP A 80 0.77 11.71 -2.86
N VAL A 81 -0.21 11.96 -2.00
CA VAL A 81 -1.56 11.40 -2.08
C VAL A 81 -2.61 12.45 -2.40
N SER A 82 -2.21 13.57 -3.02
CA SER A 82 -3.10 14.68 -3.33
C SER A 82 -4.25 14.32 -4.28
N ASN A 83 -4.06 13.29 -5.12
CA ASN A 83 -5.08 12.76 -6.02
C ASN A 83 -5.98 11.69 -5.40
N ALA A 84 -5.69 11.22 -4.19
CA ALA A 84 -6.44 10.16 -3.55
C ALA A 84 -7.80 10.64 -3.02
N GLU A 85 -8.82 9.80 -3.15
CA GLU A 85 -10.14 10.09 -2.58
C GLU A 85 -10.07 10.16 -1.04
N VAL A 86 -10.67 11.21 -0.46
CA VAL A 86 -10.70 11.43 1.00
C VAL A 86 -11.28 10.22 1.75
N GLY A 87 -12.30 9.56 1.20
CA GLY A 87 -12.88 8.35 1.76
C GLY A 87 -11.91 7.16 1.78
N GLY A 88 -11.04 7.06 0.76
CA GLY A 88 -9.99 6.05 0.70
C GLY A 88 -8.95 6.25 1.80
N LEU A 89 -8.49 7.49 1.99
CA LEU A 89 -7.53 7.86 3.04
C LEU A 89 -8.06 7.57 4.45
N GLN A 90 -9.36 7.78 4.70
CA GLN A 90 -9.99 7.47 5.99
C GLN A 90 -9.93 5.96 6.33
N GLY A 91 -10.05 5.09 5.33
CA GLY A 91 -10.04 3.64 5.50
C GLY A 91 -8.65 3.00 5.46
N MET A 92 -7.66 3.70 4.91
CA MET A 92 -6.35 3.17 4.52
C MET A 92 -5.62 2.41 5.63
N PHE A 93 -5.65 2.93 6.87
CA PHE A 93 -4.94 2.38 8.04
C PHE A 93 -5.91 1.86 9.13
N ARG A 94 -7.15 1.54 8.78
CA ARG A 94 -8.12 1.00 9.74
C ARG A 94 -7.54 -0.26 10.43
N GLU A 95 -7.52 -0.28 11.76
CA GLU A 95 -6.99 -1.42 12.55
C GLU A 95 -5.50 -1.74 12.29
N CYS A 96 -4.74 -0.76 11.78
CA CYS A 96 -3.28 -0.82 11.61
C CYS A 96 -2.59 -0.35 12.90
N SER A 97 -2.58 -1.21 13.92
CA SER A 97 -2.28 -0.82 15.31
C SER A 97 -0.87 -0.30 15.57
N SER A 98 0.13 -0.72 14.78
CA SER A 98 1.52 -0.28 14.98
C SER A 98 1.86 1.00 14.22
N PHE A 99 0.98 1.46 13.32
CA PHE A 99 1.23 2.65 12.52
C PHE A 99 0.97 3.88 13.38
N ASN A 100 2.05 4.39 13.99
CA ASN A 100 2.05 5.67 14.69
C ASN A 100 2.34 6.76 13.65
N ARG A 101 1.35 7.60 13.36
CA ARG A 101 1.54 8.82 12.57
C ARG A 101 2.27 9.84 13.44
N ASP A 102 3.59 9.85 13.41
CA ASP A 102 4.35 11.05 13.79
C ASP A 102 4.24 12.11 12.69
#